data_AF-A0A349VVP7-F1
#
_entry.id   AF-A0A349VVP7-F1
#
_cell.length_a   1.000
_cell.length_b   1.000
_cell.length_c   1.000
_cell.angle_alpha   90.00
_cell.angle_beta   90.00
_cell.angle_gamma   90.00
#
_symmetry.space_group_name_H-M   'P 1'
#
loop_
_entity.id
_entity.type
_entity.pdbx_description
1 polymer ?
#
loop_
_entity_poly.entity_id
_entity_poly.type
_entity_poly.pdbx_seq_one_letter_code
_entity_poly.pdbx_strand_id
1 'polypeptide(L)'
;MLPVKGVTDSERPFFIKLNGTAVSSANAYNWFKKVYTKCGIAYQGECFGPRVHDIRHTMATHSLAKMIRKGLDVYTALPLLAACLGHKSLTSTEEYVRLTCNEYPELLEMCISLNEFIYPQKDGNE
;
A
#
# COMPACT_ATOMS: atom_id res chain seq x y z
N MET A 1 27.59 -12.33 12.72
CA MET A 1 26.39 -13.19 12.63
C MET A 1 25.86 -13.40 14.03
N LEU A 2 24.56 -13.25 14.26
CA LEU A 2 23.96 -13.53 15.57
C LEU A 2 24.16 -15.01 15.93
N PRO A 3 24.62 -15.38 17.14
CA PRO A 3 24.87 -16.76 17.54
C PRO A 3 23.56 -17.49 17.89
N VAL A 4 22.59 -17.45 16.99
CA VAL A 4 21.32 -18.14 17.12
C VAL A 4 21.43 -19.44 16.32
N LYS A 5 21.37 -20.60 16.99
CA LYS A 5 21.41 -21.91 16.33
C LYS A 5 20.14 -22.12 15.50
N GLY A 6 20.23 -22.60 14.26
CA GLY A 6 19.07 -22.93 13.41
C GLY A 6 18.40 -21.72 12.74
N VAL A 7 19.15 -20.67 12.39
CA VAL A 7 18.58 -19.49 11.70
C VAL A 7 18.10 -19.80 10.28
N THR A 8 18.61 -20.88 9.68
CA THR A 8 18.29 -21.30 8.30
C THR A 8 17.18 -22.35 8.22
N ASP A 9 16.59 -22.76 9.35
CA ASP A 9 15.51 -23.75 9.36
C ASP A 9 14.24 -23.18 8.70
N SER A 10 13.58 -23.97 7.85
CA SER A 10 12.37 -23.54 7.12
C SER A 10 11.19 -23.19 8.03
N GLU A 11 11.11 -23.84 9.19
CA GLU A 11 10.02 -23.66 10.17
C GLU A 11 10.21 -22.42 11.05
N ARG A 12 11.33 -21.71 10.90
CA ARG A 12 11.59 -20.53 11.72
C ARG A 12 11.00 -19.25 11.13
N PRO A 13 10.52 -18.33 11.99
CA PRO A 13 10.13 -17.00 11.56
C PRO A 13 11.30 -16.29 10.85
N PHE A 14 11.03 -15.71 9.68
CA PHE A 14 12.04 -14.96 8.93
C PHE A 14 12.53 -13.72 9.71
N PHE A 15 11.62 -13.02 10.38
CA PHE A 15 11.95 -11.86 11.22
C PHE A 15 12.16 -12.27 12.68
N ILE A 16 13.41 -12.25 13.12
CA ILE A 16 13.84 -12.58 14.49
C ILE A 16 14.47 -11.37 15.19
N LYS A 17 14.34 -11.34 16.52
CA LYS A 17 15.07 -10.41 17.39
C LYS A 17 16.47 -10.97 17.67
N LEU A 18 17.33 -10.15 18.29
CA LEU A 18 18.69 -10.55 18.67
C LEU A 18 18.74 -11.77 19.61
N ASN A 19 17.67 -12.01 20.37
CA ASN A 19 17.54 -13.17 21.25
C ASN A 19 16.96 -14.43 20.56
N GLY A 20 16.82 -14.42 19.23
CA GLY A 20 16.35 -15.55 18.42
C GLY A 20 14.83 -15.77 18.41
N THR A 21 14.04 -14.96 19.14
CA THR A 21 12.58 -15.07 19.15
C THR A 21 11.94 -14.21 18.05
N ALA A 22 10.72 -14.56 17.62
CA ALA A 22 9.99 -13.86 16.56
C ALA A 22 9.78 -12.37 16.87
N VAL A 23 9.81 -11.53 15.82
CA VAL A 23 9.37 -10.14 15.91
C VAL A 23 7.84 -10.12 16.01
N SER A 24 7.31 -9.44 17.03
CA SER A 24 5.88 -9.20 17.17
C SER A 24 5.43 -7.97 16.39
N SER A 25 4.15 -7.91 16.02
CA SER A 25 3.53 -6.73 15.39
C SER A 25 3.73 -5.46 16.21
N ALA A 26 3.62 -5.53 17.55
CA ALA A 26 3.87 -4.41 18.45
C ALA A 26 5.32 -3.89 18.36
N ASN A 27 6.31 -4.78 18.23
CA ASN A 27 7.71 -4.40 18.06
C ASN A 27 7.95 -3.74 16.70
N ALA A 28 7.37 -4.29 15.63
CA ALA A 28 7.44 -3.68 14.31
C ALA A 28 6.82 -2.26 14.32
N TYR A 29 5.66 -2.08 14.96
CA TYR A 29 5.03 -0.78 15.12
C TYR A 29 5.89 0.20 15.94
N ASN A 30 6.52 -0.26 17.03
CA ASN A 30 7.41 0.58 17.83
C ASN A 30 8.64 1.06 17.03
N TRP A 31 9.20 0.21 16.17
CA TRP A 31 10.25 0.61 15.25
C TRP A 31 9.76 1.58 14.18
N PHE A 32 8.58 1.33 13.61
CA PHE A 32 7.95 2.26 12.67
C PHE A 32 7.76 3.66 13.28
N LYS A 33 7.31 3.73 14.54
CA LYS A 33 7.25 5.01 15.29
C LYS A 33 8.58 5.72 15.35
N LYS A 34 9.64 5.02 15.73
CA LYS A 34 10.99 5.59 15.78
C LYS A 34 11.43 6.12 14.42
N VAL A 35 11.11 5.42 13.33
CA VAL A 35 11.48 5.83 11.96
C VAL A 35 10.74 7.10 11.57
N TYR A 36 9.40 7.14 11.62
CA TYR A 36 8.68 8.32 11.14
C TYR A 36 8.95 9.56 12.02
N THR A 37 9.17 9.38 13.33
CA THR A 37 9.56 10.49 14.22
C THR A 37 10.90 11.06 13.82
N LYS A 38 11.88 10.22 13.46
CA LYS A 38 13.19 10.69 12.94
C LYS A 38 13.07 11.41 11.60
N CYS A 39 12.10 11.03 10.78
CA CYS A 39 11.79 11.74 9.53
C CYS A 39 11.04 13.06 9.74
N GLY A 40 10.75 13.46 10.98
CA GLY A 40 10.01 14.69 11.29
C GLY A 40 8.52 14.62 10.99
N ILE A 41 7.96 13.42 10.78
CA ILE A 41 6.53 13.24 10.51
C ILE A 41 5.79 13.32 11.84
N ALA A 42 4.94 14.34 11.99
CA ALA A 42 4.18 14.56 13.21
C ALA A 42 3.05 13.52 13.36
N TYR A 43 2.89 13.02 14.59
CA TYR A 43 1.70 12.27 14.97
C TYR A 43 0.68 13.26 15.55
N GLN A 44 -0.51 13.37 14.95
CA GLN A 44 -1.49 14.41 15.30
C GLN A 44 -2.54 13.96 16.33
N GLY A 45 -2.56 12.68 16.73
CA GLY A 45 -3.54 12.16 17.70
C GLY A 45 -4.90 11.84 17.07
N GLU A 46 -5.90 11.42 17.86
CA GLU A 46 -7.30 11.24 17.40
C GLU A 46 -7.47 10.41 16.10
N CYS A 47 -6.76 9.28 15.98
CA CYS A 47 -6.70 8.45 14.76
C CYS A 47 -6.00 9.09 13.54
N PHE A 48 -5.49 10.31 13.65
CA PHE A 48 -4.67 10.99 12.65
C PHE A 48 -3.18 10.81 12.96
N GLY A 49 -2.56 9.83 12.29
CA GLY A 49 -1.12 9.65 12.35
C GLY A 49 -0.64 8.49 11.47
N PRO A 50 0.67 8.40 11.21
CA PRO A 50 1.23 7.35 10.38
C PRO A 50 0.95 5.97 10.97
N ARG A 51 0.48 5.04 10.13
CA ARG A 51 0.26 3.64 10.44
C ARG A 51 1.18 2.77 9.59
N VAL A 52 1.54 1.60 10.10
CA VAL A 52 2.32 0.63 9.32
C VAL A 52 1.58 0.22 8.05
N HIS A 53 0.24 0.19 8.08
CA HIS A 53 -0.58 -0.11 6.91
C HIS A 53 -0.48 0.97 5.82
N ASP A 54 -0.15 2.22 6.17
CA ASP A 54 -0.03 3.28 5.17
C ASP A 54 1.16 3.03 4.23
N ILE A 55 2.19 2.30 4.68
CA ILE A 55 3.28 1.81 3.80
C ILE A 55 2.71 0.93 2.67
N ARG A 56 1.72 0.08 2.98
CA ARG A 56 1.05 -0.74 1.95
C ARG A 56 0.30 0.13 0.97
N HIS A 57 -0.41 1.16 1.46
CA HIS A 57 -1.11 2.09 0.59
C HIS A 57 -0.15 2.86 -0.32
N THR A 58 0.96 3.38 0.23
CA THR A 58 2.02 4.04 -0.54
C THR A 58 2.61 3.10 -1.60
N MET A 59 2.91 1.84 -1.25
CA MET A 59 3.41 0.87 -2.23
C MET A 59 2.40 0.68 -3.37
N ALA A 60 1.11 0.57 -3.04
CA ALA A 60 0.06 0.34 -4.02
C ALA A 60 -0.10 1.51 -4.99
N THR A 61 -0.19 2.74 -4.48
CA THR A 61 -0.35 3.95 -5.32
C THR A 61 0.86 4.19 -6.20
N HIS A 62 2.08 4.08 -5.67
CA HIS A 62 3.30 4.24 -6.46
C HIS A 62 3.45 3.15 -7.52
N SER A 63 3.08 1.90 -7.21
CA SER A 63 3.14 0.80 -8.16
C SER A 63 2.14 0.98 -9.30
N LEU A 64 0.90 1.35 -8.97
CA LEU A 64 -0.14 1.62 -9.96
C LEU A 64 0.27 2.78 -10.86
N ALA A 65 0.69 3.90 -10.27
CA ALA A 65 1.16 5.07 -11.00
C ALA A 65 2.33 4.73 -11.94
N LYS A 66 3.26 3.89 -11.49
CA LYS A 66 4.40 3.43 -12.31
C LYS A 66 3.95 2.54 -13.46
N MET A 67 2.96 1.67 -13.27
CA MET A 67 2.42 0.82 -14.34
C MET A 67 1.71 1.66 -15.40
N ILE A 68 0.88 2.61 -14.98
CA ILE A 68 0.15 3.53 -15.87
C ILE A 68 1.13 4.39 -16.68
N ARG A 69 2.13 4.99 -16.04
CA ARG A 69 3.16 5.78 -16.74
C ARG A 69 3.98 4.98 -17.74
N LYS A 70 4.04 3.65 -17.60
CA LYS A 70 4.69 2.75 -18.56
C LYS A 70 3.76 2.36 -19.72
N GLY A 71 2.55 2.92 -19.79
CA GLY A 71 1.55 2.63 -20.81
C GLY A 71 0.77 1.34 -20.55
N LEU A 72 0.85 0.78 -19.34
CA LEU A 72 0.02 -0.37 -18.98
C LEU A 72 -1.41 0.09 -18.71
N ASP A 73 -2.36 -0.55 -19.38
CA ASP A 73 -3.78 -0.29 -19.16
C ASP A 73 -4.19 -0.61 -17.71
N VAL A 74 -5.10 0.20 -17.15
CA VAL A 74 -5.48 0.11 -15.74
C VAL A 74 -6.23 -1.18 -15.42
N TYR A 75 -7.03 -1.72 -16.34
CA TYR A 75 -7.68 -3.03 -16.15
C TYR A 75 -6.68 -4.17 -16.11
N THR A 76 -5.50 -3.99 -16.72
CA THR A 76 -4.40 -4.97 -16.63
C THR A 76 -3.57 -4.75 -15.36
N ALA A 77 -3.38 -3.49 -14.97
CA ALA A 77 -2.62 -3.11 -13.79
C ALA A 77 -3.33 -3.53 -12.48
N LEU A 78 -4.67 -3.48 -12.45
CA LEU A 78 -5.47 -3.78 -11.26
C LEU A 78 -5.35 -5.23 -10.77
N PRO A 79 -5.51 -6.27 -11.61
CA PRO A 79 -5.29 -7.66 -11.20
C PRO A 79 -3.87 -7.93 -10.72
N LEU A 80 -2.86 -7.31 -11.36
CA LEU A 80 -1.46 -7.42 -10.94
C LEU A 80 -1.26 -6.81 -9.55
N LEU A 81 -1.83 -5.62 -9.32
CA LEU A 81 -1.78 -4.95 -8.03
C LEU A 81 -2.52 -5.76 -6.95
N ALA A 82 -3.69 -6.30 -7.27
CA ALA A 82 -4.48 -7.13 -6.37
C ALA A 82 -3.70 -8.38 -5.93
N ALA A 83 -3.03 -9.07 -6.88
CA ALA A 83 -2.17 -10.21 -6.59
C ALA A 83 -1.01 -9.84 -5.67
N CYS A 84 -0.33 -8.71 -5.92
CA CYS A 84 0.75 -8.22 -5.05
C CYS A 84 0.27 -7.86 -3.64
N LEU A 85 -0.94 -7.34 -3.50
CA LEU A 85 -1.52 -6.97 -2.20
C LEU A 85 -2.16 -8.15 -1.46
N GLY A 86 -2.35 -9.29 -2.14
CA GLY A 86 -3.11 -10.42 -1.63
C GLY A 86 -4.61 -10.14 -1.53
N HIS A 87 -5.13 -9.22 -2.34
CA HIS A 87 -6.55 -8.89 -2.39
C HIS A 87 -7.32 -9.96 -3.17
N LYS A 88 -8.37 -10.50 -2.53
CA LYS A 88 -9.29 -11.46 -3.18
C LYS A 88 -10.40 -10.78 -3.98
N SER A 89 -10.71 -9.51 -3.66
CA SER A 89 -11.73 -8.72 -4.33
C SER A 89 -11.10 -7.54 -5.08
N LEU A 90 -11.59 -7.29 -6.29
CA LEU A 90 -11.17 -6.16 -7.12
C LEU A 90 -11.57 -4.82 -6.49
N THR A 91 -12.72 -4.78 -5.79
CA THR A 91 -13.25 -3.57 -5.14
C THR A 91 -12.29 -2.98 -4.10
N SER A 92 -11.57 -3.84 -3.37
CA SER A 92 -10.52 -3.40 -2.41
C SER A 92 -9.31 -2.79 -3.11
N THR A 93 -9.13 -3.09 -4.39
CA THR A 93 -8.01 -2.63 -5.23
C THR A 93 -8.40 -1.40 -6.05
N GLU A 94 -9.68 -1.26 -6.41
CA GLU A 94 -10.26 -0.08 -7.05
C GLU A 94 -10.07 1.20 -6.22
N GLU A 95 -10.11 1.10 -4.89
CA GLU A 95 -9.82 2.25 -4.02
C GLU A 95 -8.43 2.86 -4.28
N TYR A 96 -7.46 2.05 -4.70
CA TYR A 96 -6.13 2.55 -5.08
C TYR A 96 -6.13 3.33 -6.38
N VAL A 97 -7.07 3.10 -7.30
CA VAL A 97 -7.20 3.94 -8.51
C VAL A 97 -7.56 5.35 -8.09
N ARG A 98 -8.58 5.49 -7.22
CA ARG A 98 -9.00 6.79 -6.69
C ARG A 98 -7.88 7.49 -5.94
N LEU A 99 -7.21 6.79 -5.04
CA LEU A 99 -6.06 7.34 -4.30
C LEU A 99 -4.92 7.74 -5.25
N THR A 100 -4.62 6.92 -6.26
CA THR A 100 -3.56 7.21 -7.22
C THR A 100 -3.89 8.45 -8.07
N CYS A 101 -5.14 8.61 -8.50
CA CYS A 101 -5.56 9.78 -9.28
C CYS A 101 -5.62 11.05 -8.41
N ASN A 102 -5.90 10.93 -7.11
CA ASN A 102 -5.81 12.05 -6.18
C ASN A 102 -4.35 12.54 -5.99
N GLU A 103 -3.41 11.60 -5.82
CA GLU A 103 -2.00 11.92 -5.64
C GLU A 103 -1.28 12.31 -6.94
N TYR A 104 -1.77 11.82 -8.08
CA TYR A 104 -1.20 12.08 -9.41
C TYR A 104 -2.31 12.50 -10.39
N PRO A 105 -2.77 13.77 -10.31
CA PRO A 105 -3.85 14.26 -11.16
C PRO A 105 -3.54 14.19 -12.65
N GLU A 106 -2.26 14.22 -13.04
CA GLU A 106 -1.85 14.06 -14.44
C GLU A 106 -2.12 12.66 -15.00
N LEU A 107 -2.28 11.66 -14.12
CA LEU A 107 -2.70 10.32 -14.51
C LEU A 107 -4.21 10.22 -14.70
N LEU A 108 -4.97 11.23 -14.27
CA LEU A 108 -6.43 11.23 -14.39
C LEU A 108 -6.84 11.09 -15.85
N GLU A 109 -6.23 11.82 -16.79
CA GLU A 109 -6.57 11.73 -18.22
C GLU A 109 -6.38 10.31 -18.79
N MET A 110 -5.36 9.59 -18.34
CA MET A 110 -5.13 8.18 -18.70
C MET A 110 -6.07 7.21 -17.98
N CYS A 111 -6.70 7.66 -16.90
CA CYS A 111 -7.74 6.96 -16.16
C CYS A 111 -9.16 7.40 -16.56
N ILE A 112 -9.36 8.45 -17.37
CA ILE A 112 -10.69 9.02 -17.70
C ILE A 112 -11.55 8.00 -18.46
N SER A 113 -10.95 7.15 -19.29
CA SER A 113 -11.66 6.03 -19.94
C SER A 113 -12.32 5.07 -18.92
N LEU A 114 -11.85 5.06 -17.67
CA LEU A 114 -12.43 4.31 -16.55
C LEU A 114 -13.48 5.14 -15.80
N ASN A 115 -13.26 6.45 -15.68
CA ASN A 115 -14.12 7.31 -14.88
C ASN A 115 -15.52 7.42 -15.51
N GLU A 116 -15.65 7.43 -16.84
CA GLU A 116 -16.97 7.44 -17.51
C GLU A 116 -17.72 6.10 -17.45
N PHE A 117 -17.02 4.97 -17.34
CA PHE A 117 -17.66 3.65 -17.19
C PHE A 117 -18.05 3.35 -15.73
N ILE A 118 -17.27 3.87 -14.78
CA ILE A 118 -17.49 3.65 -13.34
C ILE A 118 -18.44 4.70 -12.74
N TYR A 119 -18.48 5.91 -13.31
CA TYR A 119 -19.44 6.96 -12.96
C TYR A 119 -20.36 7.22 -14.15
N PRO A 120 -21.62 6.74 -14.14
CA PRO A 120 -22.61 7.36 -15.02
C PRO A 120 -22.68 8.83 -14.60
N GLN A 121 -22.45 9.74 -15.54
CA GLN A 121 -22.76 11.15 -15.31
C GLN A 121 -24.23 11.19 -14.87
N LYS A 122 -24.50 11.60 -13.63
CA LYS A 122 -25.86 11.96 -13.25
C LYS A 122 -26.19 13.20 -14.06
N ASP A 123 -26.83 13.00 -15.20
CA ASP A 123 -27.51 14.07 -15.90
C ASP A 123 -28.43 14.76 -14.88
N GLY A 124 -28.21 16.05 -14.70
CA GLY A 124 -29.09 16.87 -13.88
C GLY A 124 -30.50 16.80 -14.45
N ASN A 125 -31.44 16.29 -13.67
CA ASN A 125 -32.82 16.74 -13.57
C ASN A 125 -33.54 15.91 -12.50
N GLU A 126 -33.70 16.51 -11.32
CA GLU A 126 -34.93 16.66 -10.51
C GLU A 126 -34.59 17.17 -9.11
#